data_AF-A0A6J4JXF2-F1
#
_entry.id   AF-A0A6J4JXF2-F1
#
_cell.length_a   1.000
_cell.length_b   1.000
_cell.length_c   1.000
_cell.angle_alpha   90.00
_cell.angle_beta   90.00
_cell.angle_gamma   90.00
#
_symmetry.space_group_name_H-M   'P 1'
#
loop_
_entity.id
_entity.type
_entity.pdbx_description
1 polymer ?
#
loop_
_entity_poly.entity_id
_entity_poly.type
_entity_poly.pdbx_seq_one_letter_code
_entity_poly.pdbx_strand_id
1 'polypeptide(L)'
;HSSPATEQSSDANAYAYAEELERLKIFKDVHWTKLINQLKVLQTQIPSNNEPEEVHQRFLNRFIQTWQNALHLDPELVNLSQEEAEALSNYLYANHLILQCKEAAVWVSAKTWENIESRMLMVPIK
;
A
#
# COMPACT_ATOMS: atom_id res chain seq x y z
N HIS A 1 -21.75 -11.52 32.10
CA HIS A 1 -21.65 -10.19 31.47
C HIS A 1 -20.23 -10.02 30.95
N SER A 2 -20.01 -10.35 29.69
CA SER A 2 -18.77 -10.05 28.96
C SER A 2 -19.18 -9.45 27.64
N SER A 3 -18.84 -8.18 27.43
CA SER A 3 -19.10 -7.45 26.20
C SER A 3 -17.90 -7.68 25.26
N PRO A 4 -18.08 -8.21 24.04
CA PRO A 4 -17.02 -8.24 23.05
C PRO A 4 -17.09 -6.91 22.28
N ALA A 5 -16.40 -5.89 22.79
CA ALA A 5 -16.21 -4.65 22.06
C ALA A 5 -14.95 -4.79 21.19
N THR A 6 -15.21 -4.93 19.88
CA THR A 6 -14.38 -4.45 18.75
C THR A 6 -13.05 -5.15 18.47
N GLU A 7 -13.11 -6.38 17.94
CA GLU A 7 -12.23 -6.81 16.84
C GLU A 7 -12.92 -6.43 15.51
N GLN A 8 -12.95 -5.14 15.17
CA GLN A 8 -13.47 -4.67 13.88
C GLN A 8 -12.66 -3.46 13.44
N SER A 9 -11.55 -3.71 12.73
CA SER A 9 -10.83 -2.71 11.93
C SER A 9 -9.66 -3.37 11.16
N SER A 10 -9.93 -4.28 10.23
CA SER A 10 -8.87 -4.75 9.30
C SER A 10 -9.38 -5.38 7.99
N ASP A 11 -10.68 -5.39 7.71
CA ASP A 11 -11.19 -5.90 6.41
C ASP A 11 -11.16 -4.79 5.36
N ALA A 12 -9.99 -4.20 5.15
CA ALA A 12 -9.79 -3.33 4.00
C ALA A 12 -9.68 -4.23 2.76
N ASN A 13 -10.81 -4.42 2.09
CA ASN A 13 -10.88 -5.23 0.88
C ASN A 13 -9.90 -4.68 -0.16
N ALA A 14 -9.08 -5.54 -0.78
CA ALA A 14 -8.04 -5.10 -1.71
C ALA A 14 -8.55 -4.19 -2.84
N TYR A 15 -9.79 -4.40 -3.32
CA TYR A 15 -10.38 -3.53 -4.33
C TYR A 15 -10.71 -2.11 -3.81
N ALA A 16 -10.94 -1.92 -2.52
CA ALA A 16 -11.15 -0.60 -1.93
C ALA A 16 -9.86 0.25 -2.01
N TYR A 17 -8.71 -0.38 -1.82
CA TYR A 17 -7.42 0.28 -2.09
C TYR A 17 -7.27 0.64 -3.57
N ALA A 18 -7.68 -0.23 -4.50
CA ALA A 18 -7.64 0.08 -5.93
C ALA A 18 -8.57 1.25 -6.30
N GLU A 19 -9.77 1.31 -5.71
CA GLU A 19 -10.71 2.44 -5.86
C GLU A 19 -10.10 3.75 -5.32
N GLU A 20 -9.42 3.69 -4.18
CA GLU A 20 -8.74 4.86 -3.62
C GLU A 20 -7.55 5.32 -4.50
N LEU A 21 -6.72 4.39 -4.98
CA LEU A 21 -5.63 4.70 -5.90
C LEU A 21 -6.15 5.30 -7.23
N GLU A 22 -7.28 4.80 -7.73
CA GLU A 22 -7.95 5.40 -8.89
C GLU A 22 -8.41 6.84 -8.61
N ARG A 23 -8.91 7.12 -7.41
CA ARG A 23 -9.36 8.45 -6.98
C ARG A 23 -8.21 9.43 -6.88
N LEU A 24 -7.04 8.98 -6.40
CA LEU A 24 -5.85 9.81 -6.24
C LEU A 24 -5.21 10.23 -7.57
N LYS A 25 -5.51 9.53 -8.67
CA LYS A 25 -5.00 9.84 -10.04
C LYS A 25 -3.46 9.95 -10.13
N ILE A 26 -2.75 9.25 -9.23
CA ILE A 26 -1.27 9.26 -9.19
C ILE A 26 -0.68 8.39 -10.30
N PHE A 27 -1.25 7.19 -10.51
CA PHE A 27 -0.79 6.28 -11.55
C PHE A 27 -1.43 6.62 -12.89
N LYS A 28 -0.59 6.71 -13.93
CA LYS A 28 -1.00 6.81 -15.32
C LYS A 28 -1.11 5.41 -15.91
N ASP A 29 -1.99 5.23 -16.89
CA ASP A 29 -2.07 4.01 -17.72
C ASP A 29 -2.45 2.70 -16.98
N VAL A 30 -3.22 2.82 -15.90
CA VAL A 30 -3.81 1.67 -15.18
C VAL A 30 -5.26 1.46 -15.64
N HIS A 31 -5.59 0.21 -16.00
CA HIS A 31 -6.97 -0.18 -16.31
C HIS A 31 -7.76 -0.47 -15.01
N TRP A 32 -8.12 0.57 -14.28
CA TRP A 32 -8.71 0.47 -12.92
C TRP A 32 -9.94 -0.43 -12.84
N THR A 33 -10.90 -0.27 -13.76
CA THR A 33 -12.11 -1.12 -13.80
C THR A 33 -11.76 -2.60 -13.91
N LYS A 34 -10.73 -2.94 -14.70
CA LYS A 34 -10.26 -4.33 -14.84
C LYS A 34 -9.63 -4.82 -13.54
N LEU A 35 -8.73 -4.04 -12.94
CA LEU A 35 -8.08 -4.37 -11.68
C LEU A 35 -9.10 -4.59 -10.55
N ILE A 36 -10.02 -3.64 -10.36
CA ILE A 36 -11.07 -3.70 -9.33
C ILE A 36 -11.93 -4.96 -9.50
N ASN A 37 -12.33 -5.29 -10.73
CA ASN A 37 -13.10 -6.51 -11.00
C ASN A 37 -12.30 -7.78 -10.70
N GLN A 38 -11.02 -7.83 -11.07
CA GLN A 38 -10.15 -8.97 -10.75
C GLN A 38 -9.98 -9.16 -9.24
N LEU A 39 -9.81 -8.06 -8.49
CA LEU A 39 -9.68 -8.09 -7.03
C LEU A 39 -10.99 -8.51 -6.33
N LYS A 40 -12.14 -8.07 -6.82
CA LYS A 40 -13.46 -8.54 -6.34
C LYS A 40 -13.63 -10.04 -6.54
N VAL A 41 -13.22 -10.57 -7.71
CA VAL A 41 -13.23 -12.01 -7.97
C VAL A 41 -12.26 -12.75 -7.03
N LEU A 42 -11.04 -12.26 -6.85
CA LEU A 42 -10.06 -12.88 -5.95
C LEU A 42 -10.54 -12.91 -4.50
N GLN A 43 -11.24 -11.87 -4.04
CA GLN A 43 -11.80 -11.86 -2.70
C GLN A 43 -12.73 -13.05 -2.43
N THR A 44 -13.52 -13.47 -3.43
CA THR A 44 -14.39 -14.66 -3.30
C THR A 44 -13.65 -15.99 -3.31
N GLN A 45 -12.33 -15.97 -3.57
CA GLN A 45 -11.47 -17.13 -3.74
C GLN A 45 -10.39 -17.22 -2.65
N ILE A 46 -10.53 -16.47 -1.56
CA ILE A 46 -9.64 -16.56 -0.41
C ILE A 46 -9.72 -18.00 0.14
N PRO A 47 -8.59 -18.74 0.19
CA PRO A 47 -8.58 -20.10 0.73
C PRO A 47 -8.98 -20.12 2.20
N SER A 48 -9.69 -21.17 2.62
CA SER A 48 -9.96 -21.40 4.05
C SER A 48 -8.66 -21.71 4.78
N ASN A 49 -8.56 -21.35 6.07
CA ASN A 49 -7.39 -21.62 6.91
C ASN A 49 -6.99 -23.11 6.99
N ASN A 50 -7.89 -24.02 6.60
CA ASN A 50 -7.65 -25.47 6.61
C ASN A 50 -7.15 -26.00 5.26
N GLU A 51 -7.05 -25.15 4.23
CA GLU A 51 -6.52 -25.55 2.93
C GLU A 51 -5.00 -25.82 3.01
N PRO A 52 -4.47 -26.69 2.15
CA PRO A 52 -3.03 -26.91 2.07
C PRO A 52 -2.25 -25.63 1.76
N GLU A 53 -1.02 -25.55 2.26
CA GLU A 53 -0.12 -24.42 2.04
C GLU A 53 0.05 -24.09 0.55
N GLU A 54 0.08 -25.10 -0.35
CA GLU A 54 0.21 -24.83 -1.78
C GLU A 54 -0.99 -24.07 -2.36
N VAL A 55 -2.19 -24.22 -1.77
CA VAL A 55 -3.39 -23.46 -2.16
C VAL A 55 -3.24 -22.00 -1.76
N HIS A 56 -2.77 -21.74 -0.53
CA HIS A 56 -2.48 -20.39 -0.03
C HIS A 56 -1.40 -19.71 -0.89
N GLN A 57 -0.30 -20.40 -1.18
CA GLN A 57 0.78 -19.87 -2.03
C GLN A 57 0.30 -19.55 -3.45
N ARG A 58 -0.51 -20.43 -4.07
CA ARG A 58 -1.09 -20.15 -5.39
C ARG A 58 -2.01 -18.92 -5.38
N PHE A 59 -2.82 -18.78 -4.33
CA PHE A 59 -3.68 -17.62 -4.17
C PHE A 59 -2.85 -16.33 -4.02
N LEU A 60 -1.86 -16.32 -3.12
CA LEU A 60 -0.99 -15.18 -2.87
C LEU A 60 -0.23 -14.76 -4.13
N ASN A 61 0.33 -15.72 -4.86
CA ASN A 61 1.02 -15.45 -6.13
C ASN A 61 0.09 -14.78 -7.14
N ARG A 62 -1.14 -15.28 -7.29
CA ARG A 62 -2.13 -14.69 -8.21
C ARG A 62 -2.56 -13.29 -7.75
N PHE A 63 -2.69 -13.08 -6.44
CA PHE A 63 -3.01 -11.79 -5.86
C PHE A 63 -1.92 -10.76 -6.15
N ILE A 64 -0.65 -11.09 -5.88
CA ILE A 64 0.51 -10.23 -6.13
C ILE A 64 0.64 -9.92 -7.63
N GLN A 65 0.54 -10.94 -8.49
CA GLN A 65 0.61 -10.76 -9.94
C GLN A 65 -0.49 -9.84 -10.47
N THR A 66 -1.68 -9.87 -9.87
CA THR A 66 -2.80 -9.00 -10.29
C THR A 66 -2.45 -7.52 -10.07
N TRP A 67 -1.83 -7.20 -8.93
CA TRP A 67 -1.34 -5.85 -8.64
C TRP A 67 -0.14 -5.45 -9.50
N GLN A 68 0.87 -6.31 -9.61
CA GLN A 68 2.08 -6.04 -10.39
C GLN A 68 1.75 -5.73 -11.85
N ASN A 69 0.91 -6.56 -12.48
CA ASN A 69 0.52 -6.37 -13.87
C ASN A 69 -0.31 -5.10 -14.09
N ALA A 70 -1.16 -4.72 -13.13
CA ALA A 70 -2.00 -3.55 -13.28
C ALA A 70 -1.23 -2.23 -13.05
N LEU A 71 -0.30 -2.23 -12.09
CA LEU A 71 0.50 -1.07 -11.72
C LEU A 71 1.84 -0.99 -12.46
N HIS A 72 2.13 -1.94 -13.36
CA HIS A 72 3.39 -2.06 -14.09
C HIS A 72 4.61 -2.09 -13.15
N LEU A 73 4.48 -2.78 -12.02
CA LEU A 73 5.55 -2.91 -11.04
C LEU A 73 6.53 -3.97 -11.51
N ASP A 74 7.82 -3.64 -11.49
CA ASP A 74 8.89 -4.59 -11.73
C ASP A 74 8.94 -5.62 -10.58
N PRO A 75 8.77 -6.93 -10.87
CA PRO A 75 8.88 -7.98 -9.87
C PRO A 75 10.20 -7.96 -9.10
N GLU A 76 11.31 -7.53 -9.71
CA GLU A 76 12.60 -7.43 -9.03
C GLU A 76 12.64 -6.30 -8.00
N LEU A 77 11.90 -5.21 -8.24
CA LEU A 77 11.83 -4.06 -7.31
C LEU A 77 10.91 -4.32 -6.11
N VAL A 78 9.96 -5.23 -6.23
CA VAL A 78 8.97 -5.53 -5.17
C VAL A 78 9.28 -6.83 -4.42
N ASN A 79 10.39 -7.50 -4.73
CA ASN A 79 10.89 -8.66 -4.00
C ASN A 79 11.73 -8.23 -2.80
N LEU A 80 11.08 -7.60 -1.81
CA LEU A 80 11.72 -7.11 -0.59
C LEU A 80 11.83 -8.21 0.46
N SER A 81 12.96 -8.26 1.18
CA SER A 81 13.04 -8.98 2.44
C SER A 81 12.08 -8.37 3.48
N GLN A 82 11.81 -9.10 4.55
CA GLN A 82 10.98 -8.56 5.64
C GLN A 82 11.60 -7.29 6.23
N GLU A 83 12.91 -7.28 6.43
CA GLU A 83 13.67 -6.14 6.95
C GLU A 83 13.63 -4.96 5.98
N GLU A 84 13.74 -5.21 4.67
CA GLU A 84 13.64 -4.16 3.64
C GLU A 84 12.23 -3.56 3.58
N ALA A 85 11.20 -4.40 3.66
CA ALA A 85 9.80 -3.95 3.70
C ALA A 85 9.51 -3.13 4.96
N GLU A 86 10.03 -3.54 6.12
CA GLU A 86 9.91 -2.78 7.37
C GLU A 86 10.67 -1.45 7.30
N ALA A 87 11.89 -1.45 6.77
CA ALA A 87 12.68 -0.23 6.58
C ALA A 87 11.97 0.75 5.64
N LEU A 88 11.40 0.27 4.53
CA LEU A 88 10.62 1.07 3.60
C LEU A 88 9.35 1.64 4.25
N SER A 89 8.63 0.81 5.01
CA SER A 89 7.43 1.23 5.75
C SER A 89 7.77 2.36 6.74
N ASN A 90 8.82 2.18 7.54
CA ASN A 90 9.28 3.18 8.50
C ASN A 90 9.72 4.48 7.81
N TYR A 91 10.42 4.38 6.68
CA TYR A 91 10.83 5.54 5.88
C TYR A 91 9.63 6.32 5.34
N LEU A 92 8.64 5.63 4.74
CA LEU A 92 7.43 6.26 4.21
C LEU A 92 6.58 6.87 5.34
N TYR A 93 6.48 6.19 6.48
CA TYR A 93 5.78 6.70 7.65
C TYR A 93 6.41 7.99 8.19
N ALA A 94 7.74 8.04 8.31
CA ALA A 94 8.45 9.26 8.70
C ALA A 94 8.18 10.43 7.73
N ASN A 95 8.16 10.17 6.42
CA ASN A 95 7.81 11.18 5.43
C ASN A 95 6.34 11.64 5.57
N HIS A 96 5.41 10.72 5.84
CA HIS A 96 4.01 11.07 6.09
C HIS A 96 3.85 11.96 7.32
N LEU A 97 4.56 11.68 8.41
CA LEU A 97 4.56 12.52 9.61
C LEU A 97 5.08 13.94 9.32
N ILE A 98 6.09 14.09 8.45
CA ILE A 98 6.58 15.40 8.03
C ILE A 98 5.50 16.19 7.29
N LEU A 99 4.70 15.54 6.43
CA LEU A 99 3.58 16.18 5.75
C LEU A 99 2.49 16.62 6.74
N GLN A 100 2.15 15.77 7.72
CA GLN A 100 1.20 16.14 8.78
C GLN A 100 1.70 17.34 9.60
N CYS A 101 3.00 17.38 9.91
CA CYS A 101 3.62 18.54 10.54
C CYS A 101 3.51 19.80 9.66
N LYS A 102 3.64 19.68 8.34
CA LYS A 102 3.45 20.81 7.40
C LYS A 102 2.03 21.35 7.43
N GLU A 103 1.04 20.48 7.47
CA GLU A 103 -0.38 20.87 7.54
C GLU A 103 -0.75 21.54 8.88
N ALA A 104 -0.12 21.11 9.98
CA ALA A 104 -0.38 21.64 11.31
C ALA A 104 0.45 22.89 11.68
N ALA A 105 1.58 23.12 11.02
CA ALA A 105 2.52 24.17 11.39
C ALA A 105 2.02 25.57 11.00
N VAL A 106 1.87 26.43 12.00
CA VAL A 106 1.40 27.82 11.81
C VAL A 106 2.54 28.80 11.47
N TRP A 107 3.80 28.49 11.82
CA TRP A 107 4.90 29.47 11.83
C TRP A 107 6.13 29.10 10.99
N VAL A 108 6.04 28.06 10.16
CA VAL A 108 7.16 27.65 9.29
C VAL A 108 6.99 28.28 7.92
N SER A 109 8.00 29.01 7.45
CA SER A 109 7.94 29.70 6.16
C SER A 109 7.81 28.71 4.99
N ALA A 110 7.15 29.14 3.91
CA ALA A 110 7.06 28.34 2.67
C ALA A 110 8.44 27.93 2.15
N LYS A 111 9.44 28.83 2.23
CA LYS A 111 10.81 28.54 1.79
C LYS A 111 11.48 27.45 2.62
N THR A 112 11.20 27.42 3.92
CA THR A 112 11.67 26.34 4.81
C THR A 112 11.04 25.01 4.42
N TRP A 113 9.74 24.98 4.13
CA TRP A 113 9.06 23.76 3.67
C TRP A 113 9.57 23.24 2.34
N GLU A 114 9.79 24.11 1.35
CA GLU A 114 10.42 23.71 0.07
C GLU A 114 11.76 22.99 0.29
N ASN A 115 12.60 23.50 1.20
CA ASN A 115 13.89 22.89 1.51
C ASN A 115 13.73 21.52 2.20
N ILE A 116 12.74 21.36 3.08
CA ILE A 116 12.44 20.08 3.71
C ILE A 116 11.95 19.08 2.66
N GLU A 117 10.96 19.47 1.85
CA GLU A 117 10.38 18.62 0.80
C GLU A 117 11.41 18.22 -0.26
N SER A 118 12.37 19.09 -0.57
CA SER A 118 13.47 18.76 -1.49
C SER A 118 14.36 17.60 -1.03
N ARG A 119 14.27 17.21 0.25
CA ARG A 119 15.04 16.11 0.87
C ARG A 119 14.17 14.88 1.18
N MET A 120 12.87 14.96 0.93
CA MET A 120 11.93 13.85 1.13
C MET A 120 11.98 12.90 -0.06
N LEU A 121 11.73 11.61 0.20
CA LEU A 121 11.70 10.55 -0.82
C LEU A 121 12.98 10.46 -1.69
N MET A 122 14.12 10.89 -1.15
CA MET A 122 15.43 10.75 -1.80
C MET A 122 16.11 9.44 -1.39
N VAL A 123 16.78 8.81 -2.35
CA VAL A 123 17.72 7.72 -2.08
C VAL A 123 18.83 8.26 -1.17
N PRO A 124 19.18 7.59 -0.06
CA PRO A 124 20.29 8.00 0.78
C PRO A 124 21.57 8.08 -0.05
N ILE A 125 22.17 9.26 -0.14
CA ILE A 125 23.50 9.43 -0.72
C ILE A 125 24.48 8.85 0.30
N LYS A 126 25.18 7.78 -0.07
CA LYS A 126 26.27 7.20 0.73
C LYS A 126 27.43 8.18 0.85
#